data_AF-A0AAJ0JMX3-F1
#
_entry.id   AF-A0AAJ0JMX3-F1
#
_cell.length_a   1.000
_cell.length_b   1.000
_cell.length_c   1.000
_cell.angle_alpha   90.00
_cell.angle_beta   90.00
_cell.angle_gamma   90.00
#
_symmetry.space_group_name_H-M   'P 1'
#
loop_
_entity.id
_entity.type
_entity.pdbx_description
1 polymer ?
#
loop_
_entity_poly.entity_id
_entity_poly.type
_entity_poly.pdbx_seq_one_letter_code
_entity_poly.pdbx_strand_id
1 'polypeptide(L)'
;MIKFEIKNQETGKVESYSKEVITMGEAERFYEWMESREKEVKKEKPDMKKVRKMERDYLVSLFEKQGLTEEDILNNMGTKAYSYVLGEIFREISGEDETNSEDEASQEGKTEEHSQ
;
A
#
# COMPACT_ATOMS: atom_id res chain seq x y z
N MET A 1 -4.30 10.95 -8.43
CA MET A 1 -3.49 10.39 -9.55
C MET A 1 -2.30 9.65 -8.98
N ILE A 2 -2.12 8.38 -9.36
CA ILE A 2 -1.03 7.53 -8.87
C ILE A 2 0.06 7.47 -9.94
N LYS A 3 1.32 7.71 -9.57
CA LYS A 3 2.46 7.61 -10.48
C LYS A 3 3.70 7.13 -9.74
N PHE A 4 4.47 6.25 -10.37
CA PHE A 4 5.79 5.85 -9.88
C PHE A 4 6.70 5.43 -11.04
N GLU A 5 7.98 5.31 -10.75
CA GLU A 5 9.00 4.89 -11.71
C GLU A 5 9.81 3.73 -11.17
N ILE A 6 10.20 2.82 -12.05
CA ILE A 6 11.13 1.73 -11.75
C ILE A 6 12.36 1.94 -12.62
N LYS A 7 13.53 2.02 -11.98
CA LYS A 7 14.81 1.95 -12.69
C LYS A 7 15.27 0.50 -12.73
N ASN A 8 15.31 -0.08 -13.93
CA ASN A 8 15.88 -1.41 -14.14
C ASN A 8 17.38 -1.38 -13.78
N GLN A 9 17.79 -2.19 -12.79
CA GLN A 9 19.15 -2.13 -12.25
C GLN A 9 20.21 -2.68 -13.22
N GLU A 10 19.83 -3.60 -14.10
CA GLU A 10 20.74 -4.24 -15.05
C GLU A 10 20.99 -3.35 -16.28
N THR A 11 19.92 -2.79 -16.84
CA THR A 11 19.96 -2.03 -18.10
C THR A 11 20.05 -0.52 -17.88
N GLY A 12 19.77 -0.04 -16.67
CA GLY A 12 19.70 1.38 -16.33
C GLY A 12 18.49 2.12 -16.88
N LYS A 13 17.60 1.45 -17.64
CA LYS A 13 16.37 2.03 -18.20
C LYS A 13 15.39 2.40 -17.08
N VAL A 14 14.67 3.49 -17.27
CA VAL A 14 13.61 3.94 -16.37
C VAL A 14 12.28 3.71 -17.06
N GLU A 15 11.38 3.01 -16.38
CA GLU A 15 10.01 2.76 -16.79
C GLU A 15 9.07 3.53 -15.87
N SER A 16 8.08 4.19 -16.45
CA SER A 16 7.12 5.00 -15.70
C SER A 16 5.74 4.34 -15.77
N TYR A 17 5.10 4.25 -14.61
CA TYR A 17 3.77 3.67 -14.45
C TYR A 17 2.85 4.73 -13.86
N SER A 18 1.66 4.89 -14.45
CA SER A 18 0.73 5.92 -13.99
C SER A 18 -0.73 5.49 -14.13
N LYS A 19 -1.57 5.95 -13.21
CA LYS A 19 -3.00 5.72 -13.26
C LYS A 19 -3.73 7.00 -12.88
N GLU A 20 -4.50 7.51 -13.83
CA GLU A 20 -5.22 8.77 -13.67
C GLU A 20 -6.47 8.61 -12.80
N VAL A 21 -7.19 7.51 -13.01
CA VAL A 21 -8.45 7.21 -12.33
C VAL A 21 -8.44 5.76 -11.88
N ILE A 22 -8.87 5.52 -10.64
CA ILE A 22 -9.22 4.19 -10.16
C ILE A 22 -10.71 3.96 -10.44
N THR A 23 -11.01 2.91 -11.19
CA THR A 23 -12.41 2.54 -11.47
C THR A 23 -13.08 1.93 -10.23
N MET A 24 -14.42 1.97 -10.17
CA MET A 24 -15.17 1.34 -9.06
C MET A 24 -14.78 -0.13 -8.87
N GLY A 25 -14.71 -0.91 -9.95
CA GLY A 25 -14.32 -2.32 -9.86
C GLY A 25 -12.86 -2.53 -9.40
N GLU A 26 -11.97 -1.56 -9.62
CA GLU A 26 -10.61 -1.61 -9.07
C GLU A 26 -10.59 -1.27 -7.58
N ALA A 27 -11.41 -0.32 -7.14
CA ALA A 27 -11.60 -0.02 -5.72
C ALA A 27 -12.21 -1.22 -4.97
N GLU A 28 -13.20 -1.90 -5.54
CA GLU A 28 -13.77 -3.13 -4.95
C GLU A 28 -12.69 -4.21 -4.76
N ARG A 29 -11.89 -4.47 -5.80
CA ARG A 29 -10.76 -5.44 -5.72
C ARG A 29 -9.71 -5.03 -4.69
N PHE A 30 -9.49 -3.73 -4.50
CA PHE A 30 -8.60 -3.24 -3.45
C PHE A 30 -9.09 -3.60 -2.06
N TYR A 31 -10.37 -3.38 -1.76
CA TYR A 31 -10.93 -3.73 -0.45
C TYR A 31 -10.93 -5.25 -0.20
N GLU A 32 -11.25 -6.06 -1.21
CA GLU A 32 -11.13 -7.53 -1.13
C GLU A 32 -9.70 -7.99 -0.83
N TRP A 33 -8.72 -7.37 -1.50
CA TRP A 33 -7.31 -7.62 -1.28
C TRP A 33 -6.88 -7.20 0.13
N MET A 34 -7.28 -6.02 0.60
CA MET A 34 -6.98 -5.54 1.95
C MET A 34 -7.52 -6.50 3.01
N GLU A 35 -8.78 -6.93 2.89
CA GLU A 35 -9.38 -7.87 3.83
C GLU A 35 -8.59 -9.19 3.86
N SER A 36 -8.22 -9.72 2.69
CA SER A 36 -7.43 -10.94 2.56
C SER A 36 -6.04 -10.78 3.19
N ARG A 37 -5.39 -9.63 2.99
CA ARG A 37 -4.09 -9.30 3.58
C ARG A 37 -4.19 -9.20 5.09
N GLU A 38 -5.19 -8.51 5.61
CA GLU A 38 -5.42 -8.37 7.05
C GLU A 38 -5.69 -9.71 7.72
N LYS A 39 -6.48 -10.58 7.09
CA LYS A 39 -6.72 -11.95 7.57
C LYS A 39 -5.42 -12.73 7.72
N GLU A 40 -4.46 -12.56 6.81
CA GLU A 40 -3.15 -13.21 6.91
C GLU A 40 -2.27 -12.59 8.03
N VAL A 41 -2.25 -11.26 8.13
CA VAL A 41 -1.47 -10.53 9.13
C VAL A 41 -1.97 -10.78 10.56
N LYS A 42 -3.28 -10.97 10.76
CA LYS A 42 -3.92 -11.18 12.08
C LYS A 42 -3.83 -12.63 12.59
N LYS A 43 -3.22 -13.56 11.86
CA LYS A 43 -3.03 -14.94 12.33
C LYS A 43 -2.08 -15.01 13.52
N GLU A 44 -2.20 -16.06 14.33
CA GLU A 44 -1.25 -16.35 15.42
C GLU A 44 0.20 -16.47 14.90
N LYS A 45 0.35 -17.02 13.69
CA LYS A 45 1.64 -17.11 12.97
C LYS A 45 1.46 -16.55 11.55
N PRO A 46 1.69 -15.23 11.35
CA PRO A 46 1.53 -14.62 10.04
C PRO A 46 2.58 -15.11 9.03
N ASP A 47 2.15 -15.42 7.80
CA ASP A 47 3.08 -15.65 6.69
C ASP A 47 3.40 -14.34 5.98
N MET A 48 4.46 -13.68 6.43
CA MET A 48 4.90 -12.40 5.83
C MET A 48 5.44 -12.56 4.41
N LYS A 49 5.87 -13.76 3.98
CA LYS A 49 6.26 -13.99 2.58
C LYS A 49 5.02 -13.97 1.70
N LYS A 50 3.94 -14.62 2.17
CA LYS A 50 2.64 -14.57 1.50
C LYS A 50 2.08 -13.15 1.46
N VAL A 51 2.13 -12.39 2.55
CA VAL A 51 1.70 -10.97 2.57
C VAL A 51 2.42 -10.15 1.52
N ARG A 52 3.76 -10.25 1.45
CA ARG A 52 4.54 -9.52 0.44
C ARG A 52 4.22 -9.95 -0.98
N LYS A 53 3.92 -11.25 -1.20
CA LYS A 53 3.47 -11.73 -2.50
C LYS A 53 2.12 -11.11 -2.86
N MET A 54 1.15 -11.12 -1.95
CA MET A 54 -0.15 -10.47 -2.15
C MET A 54 -0.01 -8.98 -2.48
N GLU A 55 0.91 -8.28 -1.82
CA GLU A 55 1.22 -6.86 -2.08
C GLU A 55 1.75 -6.65 -3.52
N ARG A 56 2.71 -7.47 -3.96
CA ARG A 56 3.23 -7.39 -5.35
C ARG A 56 2.18 -7.79 -6.38
N ASP A 57 1.47 -8.89 -6.15
CA ASP A 57 0.43 -9.40 -7.05
C ASP A 57 -0.65 -8.33 -7.30
N TYR A 58 -1.08 -7.63 -6.24
CA TYR A 58 -2.06 -6.56 -6.38
C TYR A 58 -1.50 -5.38 -7.19
N LEU A 59 -0.26 -4.95 -6.91
CA LEU A 59 0.36 -3.87 -7.67
C LEU A 59 0.48 -4.23 -9.16
N VAL A 60 0.93 -5.45 -9.48
CA VAL A 60 0.97 -5.97 -10.86
C VAL A 60 -0.42 -5.91 -11.49
N SER A 61 -1.45 -6.42 -10.81
CA SER A 61 -2.81 -6.45 -11.36
C SER A 61 -3.35 -5.06 -11.74
N LEU A 62 -2.91 -4.00 -11.05
CA LEU A 62 -3.36 -2.65 -11.31
C LEU A 62 -2.67 -2.01 -12.53
N PHE A 63 -1.45 -2.45 -12.84
CA PHE A 63 -0.57 -1.90 -13.87
C PHE A 63 -0.18 -2.91 -14.97
N GLU A 64 -0.77 -4.09 -15.00
CA GLU A 64 -0.45 -5.17 -15.97
C GLU A 64 -0.58 -4.70 -17.43
N LYS A 65 -1.56 -3.83 -17.72
CA LYS A 65 -1.78 -3.27 -19.06
C LYS A 65 -0.67 -2.32 -19.51
N GLN A 66 0.15 -1.85 -18.57
CA GLN A 66 1.35 -1.04 -18.82
C GLN A 66 2.62 -1.90 -18.83
N GLY A 67 2.50 -3.23 -18.72
CA GLY A 67 3.62 -4.16 -18.80
C GLY A 67 4.32 -4.44 -17.48
N LEU A 68 3.84 -3.94 -16.33
CA LEU A 68 4.44 -4.23 -15.04
C LEU A 68 4.34 -5.73 -14.73
N THR A 69 5.46 -6.36 -14.39
CA THR A 69 5.49 -7.77 -13.95
C THR A 69 5.93 -7.91 -12.50
N GLU A 70 5.70 -9.09 -11.90
CA GLU A 70 6.22 -9.38 -10.54
C GLU A 70 7.76 -9.37 -10.53
N GLU A 71 8.38 -9.81 -11.62
CA GLU A 71 9.84 -9.83 -11.77
C GLU A 71 10.43 -8.41 -11.74
N ASP A 72 9.78 -7.45 -12.41
CA ASP A 72 10.21 -6.05 -12.39
C ASP A 72 10.24 -5.49 -10.95
N ILE A 73 9.22 -5.81 -10.16
CA ILE A 73 9.16 -5.39 -8.76
C ILE A 73 10.26 -6.08 -7.95
N LEU A 74 10.42 -7.41 -8.09
CA LEU A 74 11.39 -8.18 -7.32
C LEU A 74 12.84 -7.76 -7.57
N ASN A 75 13.17 -7.49 -8.83
CA ASN A 75 14.54 -7.17 -9.24
C ASN A 75 14.89 -5.70 -9.00
N ASN A 76 13.90 -4.80 -9.02
CA ASN A 76 14.17 -3.36 -9.09
C ASN A 76 13.54 -2.53 -7.96
N MET A 77 12.67 -3.12 -7.13
CA MET A 77 12.03 -2.43 -6.00
C MET A 77 12.29 -3.13 -4.66
N GLY A 78 12.66 -2.34 -3.66
CA GLY A 78 12.64 -2.80 -2.27
C GLY A 78 11.23 -2.78 -1.67
N THR A 79 11.03 -3.48 -0.55
CA THR A 79 9.74 -3.49 0.17
C THR A 79 9.17 -2.12 0.44
N LYS A 80 10.00 -1.19 0.91
CA LYS A 80 9.56 0.19 1.19
C LYS A 80 9.03 0.90 -0.05
N ALA A 81 9.61 0.63 -1.22
CA ALA A 81 9.23 1.30 -2.46
C ALA A 81 7.84 0.87 -2.92
N TYR A 82 7.56 -0.43 -3.01
CA TYR A 82 6.21 -0.86 -3.41
C TYR A 82 5.18 -0.62 -2.30
N SER A 83 5.56 -0.67 -1.02
CA SER A 83 4.66 -0.27 0.08
C SER A 83 4.25 1.21 0.00
N TYR A 84 5.15 2.10 -0.43
CA TYR A 84 4.81 3.51 -0.66
C TYR A 84 3.74 3.64 -1.76
N VAL A 85 3.92 2.97 -2.90
CA VAL A 85 2.94 2.98 -3.99
C VAL A 85 1.58 2.44 -3.54
N LEU A 86 1.56 1.38 -2.73
CA LEU A 86 0.32 0.86 -2.14
C LEU A 86 -0.37 1.86 -1.21
N GLY A 87 0.40 2.66 -0.47
CA GLY A 87 -0.13 3.76 0.34
C GLY A 87 -0.78 4.86 -0.49
N GLU A 88 -0.18 5.24 -1.61
CA GLU A 88 -0.78 6.18 -2.56
C GLU A 88 -2.08 5.62 -3.16
N ILE A 89 -2.11 4.32 -3.50
CA ILE A 89 -3.34 3.64 -3.95
C ILE A 89 -4.42 3.68 -2.87
N PHE A 90 -4.07 3.40 -1.62
CA PHE A 90 -5.02 3.46 -0.50
C PHE A 90 -5.63 4.87 -0.35
N ARG A 91 -4.78 5.91 -0.38
CA ARG A 91 -5.20 7.30 -0.23
C ARG A 91 -6.16 7.72 -1.35
N GLU A 92 -5.80 7.39 -2.59
CA GLU A 92 -6.63 7.67 -3.77
C GLU A 92 -8.01 7.00 -3.68
N ILE A 93 -8.07 5.74 -3.23
CA ILE A 93 -9.31 4.97 -3.17
C ILE A 93 -10.19 5.41 -1.99
N SER A 94 -9.59 5.65 -0.83
CA SER A 94 -10.34 5.99 0.38
C SER A 94 -10.88 7.42 0.34
N GLY A 95 -10.39 8.25 -0.59
CA GLY A 95 -10.73 9.67 -0.64
C GLY A 95 -10.21 10.43 0.58
N GLU A 96 -9.22 9.87 1.27
CA GLU A 96 -8.48 10.58 2.33
C GLU A 96 -7.62 11.63 1.65
N ASP A 97 -8.23 12.78 1.35
CA ASP A 97 -7.47 13.99 1.08
C ASP A 97 -6.76 14.39 2.38
N GLU A 98 -5.63 15.07 2.27
CA GLU A 98 -4.80 15.51 3.40
C GLU A 98 -5.46 16.68 4.17
N THR A 99 -6.77 16.60 4.40
CA THR A 99 -7.56 17.54 5.17
C THR A 99 -8.21 16.84 6.35
N ASN A 100 -7.63 17.12 7.50
CA ASN A 100 -8.21 17.01 8.83
C ASN A 100 -8.27 15.61 9.47
N SER A 101 -7.17 15.25 10.12
CA SER A 101 -7.24 14.57 11.42
C SER A 101 -6.30 15.29 12.40
N GLU A 102 -6.55 16.58 12.61
CA GLU A 102 -6.51 17.12 13.98
C GLU A 102 -7.79 16.61 14.66
N ASP A 103 -7.90 15.30 14.86
CA ASP A 103 -8.81 14.79 15.88
C ASP A 103 -7.96 14.65 17.13
N GLU A 104 -8.14 15.66 17.98
CA GLU A 104 -7.59 15.77 19.31
C GLU A 104 -7.76 14.44 20.03
N ALA A 105 -6.69 13.66 20.14
CA ALA A 105 -6.55 12.72 21.23
C ALA A 105 -6.38 13.54 22.51
N SER A 106 -7.50 14.10 22.97
CA SER A 106 -7.72 14.58 24.32
C SER A 106 -7.21 13.49 25.25
N GLN A 107 -6.09 13.76 25.92
CA GLN A 107 -5.58 12.94 27.01
C GLN A 107 -6.53 13.06 28.20
N GLU A 108 -7.68 12.39 28.14
CA GLU A 108 -8.43 12.04 29.35
C GLU A 108 -7.79 10.79 29.95
N GLY A 109 -6.87 11.04 30.87
CA GLY A 109 -6.26 10.05 31.73
C GLY A 109 -5.78 10.70 33.02
N LYS A 110 -6.69 11.37 33.72
CA LYS A 110 -6.50 11.67 35.14
C LYS A 110 -6.39 10.34 35.87
N THR A 111 -5.19 10.02 36.37
CA THR A 111 -5.04 9.13 37.52
C THR A 111 -4.29 9.91 38.59
N GLU A 112 -5.05 10.30 39.61
CA GLU A 112 -4.56 10.81 40.89
C GLU A 112 -3.76 9.72 41.63
N GLU A 113 -2.64 10.09 42.25
CA GLU A 113 -2.44 10.02 43.71
C GLU A 113 -0.98 10.36 44.03
N HIS A 114 -0.77 11.54 44.61
CA HIS A 114 0.48 11.90 45.28
C HIS A 114 0.26 11.62 46.77
N SER A 115 0.76 10.50 47.27
CA SER A 115 0.85 10.27 48.73
C SER A 115 1.79 11.32 49.35
N GLN A 116 1.30 11.98 50.40
CA GLN A 116 2.13 12.60 51.44
C GLN A 116 2.53 11.56 52.48
#